data_AF-A0A093PAS1-F1
#
_entry.id   AF-A0A093PAS1-F1
#
_cell.length_a   1.000
_cell.length_b   1.000
_cell.length_c   1.000
_cell.angle_alpha   90.00
_cell.angle_beta   90.00
_cell.angle_gamma   90.00
#
_symmetry.space_group_name_H-M   'P 1'
#
loop_
_entity.id
_entity.type
_entity.pdbx_description
1 polymer ?
#
loop_
_entity_poly.entity_id
_entity_poly.type
_entity_poly.pdbx_seq_one_letter_code
_entity_poly.pdbx_strand_id
1 'polypeptide(L)' 'SLPQVKKALCVLLQHDLVRYEVQPRGSVEYEARSERILRILRYPRYIYTAKTLYG' A
#
# COMPACT_ATOMS: atom_id res chain seq x y z
N SER A 1 3.97 -18.46 9.61
CA SER A 1 5.42 -18.76 9.44
C SER A 1 6.11 -17.58 8.76
N LEU A 2 7.41 -17.33 9.02
CA LEU A 2 8.19 -16.25 8.42
C LEU A 2 8.04 -16.08 6.88
N PRO A 3 7.98 -17.16 6.06
CA PRO A 3 7.74 -17.01 4.61
C PRO A 3 6.37 -16.42 4.26
N GLN A 4 5.34 -16.65 5.07
CA GLN A 4 4.02 -16.03 4.84
C GLN A 4 4.06 -14.52 5.08
N VAL A 5 4.82 -14.08 6.10
CA VAL A 5 5.00 -12.65 6.40
C VAL A 5 5.73 -11.94 5.26
N LYS A 6 6.79 -12.55 4.72
CA LYS A 6 7.51 -12.00 3.55
C LYS A 6 6.61 -11.88 2.31
N LYS A 7 5.77 -12.89 2.05
CA LYS A 7 4.80 -12.84 0.96
C LYS A 7 3.75 -11.75 1.17
N ALA A 8 3.21 -11.62 2.38
CA ALA A 8 2.24 -10.58 2.72
C ALA A 8 2.85 -9.18 2.56
N LEU A 9 4.07 -8.95 3.07
CA LEU A 9 4.78 -7.68 2.91
C LEU A 9 5.04 -7.34 1.44
N CYS A 10 5.40 -8.33 0.62
CA CYS A 10 5.59 -8.13 -0.82
C CYS A 10 4.32 -7.61 -1.50
N VAL A 11 3.16 -8.22 -1.22
CA VAL A 11 1.86 -7.77 -1.77
C VAL A 11 1.48 -6.38 -1.25
N LEU A 12 1.69 -6.12 0.04
CA LEU A 12 1.39 -4.83 0.64
C LEU A 12 2.27 -3.69 0.08
N LEU A 13 3.54 -3.97 -0.19
CA LEU A 13 4.46 -3.04 -0.86
C LEU A 13 4.06 -2.81 -2.32
N GLN A 14 3.67 -3.85 -3.05
CA GLN A 14 3.22 -3.74 -4.44
C GLN A 14 1.97 -2.85 -4.60
N HIS A 15 1.04 -2.94 -3.64
CA HIS A 15 -0.13 -2.07 -3.60
C HIS A 15 0.11 -0.74 -2.88
N ASP A 16 1.37 -0.41 -2.59
CA ASP A 16 1.74 0.88 -2.01
C ASP A 16 1.14 1.10 -0.59
N LEU A 17 0.64 0.04 0.06
CA LEU A 17 -0.04 0.10 1.35
C LEU A 17 0.92 0.17 2.54
N VAL A 18 2.17 -0.22 2.32
CA VAL A 18 3.24 -0.21 3.32
C VAL A 18 4.42 0.58 2.77
N ARG A 19 5.05 1.39 3.62
CA ARG A 19 6.31 2.08 3.34
C ARG A 19 7.44 1.32 4.03
N TYR A 20 8.58 1.20 3.36
CA TYR A 20 9.79 0.68 3.99
C TYR A 20 10.76 1.85 4.22
N GLU A 21 11.36 1.90 5.40
CA GLU A 21 12.43 2.85 5.71
C GLU A 21 13.64 2.12 6.26
N VAL A 22 14.81 2.49 5.76
CA VAL A 22 16.08 1.96 6.24
C VAL A 22 16.55 2.85 7.38
N GLN A 23 16.59 2.32 8.58
CA GLN A 23 17.11 3.03 9.72
C GLN A 23 18.64 3.11 9.68
N PRO A 24 19.25 4.11 10.36
CA PRO A 24 20.69 4.31 10.39
C PRO A 24 21.51 3.12 10.93
N ARG A 25 20.86 2.15 11.59
CA ARG A 25 21.48 0.90 12.07
C ARG A 25 21.37 -0.28 11.09
N GLY A 26 20.88 -0.03 9.87
CA GLY A 26 20.73 -1.05 8.82
C GLY A 26 19.49 -1.94 8.96
N SER A 27 18.64 -1.69 9.95
CA SER A 27 17.32 -2.32 10.07
C SER A 27 16.34 -1.70 9.09
N VAL A 28 15.47 -2.55 8.51
CA VAL A 28 14.36 -2.11 7.67
C VAL A 28 13.09 -2.12 8.50
N GLU A 29 12.47 -0.97 8.67
CA GLU A 29 11.15 -0.86 9.27
C GLU A 29 10.06 -0.77 8.20
N TYR A 30 8.95 -1.43 8.47
CA TYR A 30 7.77 -1.45 7.61
C TYR A 30 6.64 -0.71 8.31
N GLU A 31 6.21 0.41 7.75
CA GLU A 31 5.14 1.24 8.27
C GLU A 31 3.88 1.09 7.40
N ALA A 32 2.73 0.80 8.01
CA ALA A 32 1.47 0.69 7.28
C ALA A 32 0.83 2.07 7.07
N ARG A 33 0.49 2.39 5.82
CA ARG A 33 -0.17 3.64 5.44
C ARG A 33 -1.68 3.47 5.52
N SER A 34 -2.23 3.64 6.72
CA SER A 34 -3.66 3.43 7.01
C SER A 34 -4.60 4.22 6.09
N GLU A 35 -4.22 5.43 5.68
CA GLU A 35 -5.04 6.28 4.80
C GLU A 35 -5.15 5.69 3.40
N ARG A 36 -4.08 5.06 2.89
CA ARG A 36 -4.08 4.38 1.58
C ARG A 36 -4.98 3.15 1.61
N ILE A 37 -5.00 2.42 2.72
CA ILE A 37 -5.89 1.28 2.91
C ILE A 37 -7.36 1.75 2.89
N LEU A 38 -7.69 2.82 3.61
CA LEU A 38 -9.04 3.39 3.60
C LEU A 38 -9.46 3.93 2.23
N ARG A 39 -8.51 4.35 1.38
CA ARG A 39 -8.79 4.78 0.00
C ARG A 39 -9.22 3.65 -0.92
N ILE A 40 -8.91 2.38 -0.62
CA ILE A 40 -9.38 1.22 -1.41
C ILE A 40 -10.91 1.22 -1.50
N LEU A 41 -11.60 1.58 -0.40
CA LEU A 41 -13.07 1.69 -0.37
C LEU A 41 -13.61 2.76 -1.34
N ARG A 42 -12.78 3.73 -1.74
CA ARG A 42 -13.13 4.83 -2.64
C ARG A 42 -12.76 4.57 -4.09
N TYR A 43 -12.10 3.44 -4.41
CA TYR A 43 -11.67 3.10 -5.78
C TYR A 43 -12.79 3.15 -6.82
N PRO A 44 -14.01 2.63 -6.55
CA PRO A 44 -15.11 2.73 -7.51
C PRO A 44 -15.44 4.18 -7.86
N ARG A 45 -15.36 5.07 -6.86
CA ARG A 45 -15.63 6.50 -7.03
C ARG A 45 -14.54 7.19 -7.83
N TYR A 46 -13.27 6.85 -7.60
CA TYR A 46 -12.14 7.38 -8.37
C TYR A 46 -12.23 6.99 -9.85
N ILE A 47 -12.55 5.72 -10.14
CA ILE A 47 -12.75 5.23 -11.51
C ILE A 47 -13.90 5.97 -12.18
N TYR A 48 -15.02 6.16 -11.47
CA TYR A 48 -16.16 6.89 -12.00
C TYR A 48 -15.80 8.35 -12.31
N THR A 49 -15.18 9.09 -11.39
CA THR A 49 -14.76 10.48 -11.66
C THR A 49 -13.75 10.59 -12.78
N ALA A 50 -12.80 9.65 -12.90
CA ALA A 50 -11.86 9.65 -14.02
C ALA A 50 -12.59 9.45 -15.36
N LYS A 51 -13.58 8.55 -15.41
CA LYS A 51 -14.44 8.37 -16.58
C LYS A 51 -15.29 9.60 -16.89
N THR A 52 -15.82 10.29 -15.87
CA THR A 52 -16.65 11.48 -16.10
C THR A 52 -15.82 12.68 -16.56
N LEU A 53 -14.57 12.80 -16.11
CA LEU A 53 -13.71 13.95 -16.43
C LEU A 53 -12.89 13.77 -17.71
N TYR A 54 -12.56 12.52 -18.06
CA TYR A 54 -11.64 12.21 -19.16
C TYR A 54 -12.17 11.14 -20.14
N GLY A 55 -13.45 10.76 -20.03
CA GLY A 55 -14.10 9.76 -20.89
C GLY A 55 -15.14 10.37 -21.82
#